data_AF-A0A817B005-F1
#
_entry.id   AF-A0A817B005-F1
#
_cell.length_a   1.000
_cell.length_b   1.000
_cell.length_c   1.000
_cell.angle_alpha   90.00
_cell.angle_beta   90.00
_cell.angle_gamma   90.00
#
_symmetry.space_group_name_H-M   'P 1'
#
loop_
_entity.id
_entity.type
_entity.pdbx_description
1 polymer ?
#
loop_
_entity_poly.entity_id
_entity_poly.type
_entity_poly.pdbx_seq_one_letter_code
_entity_poly.pdbx_strand_id
1 'polypeptide(L)'
;METMNIETNILPMNCKDIQEIAWSSKLNTFLLLTTDELYQTGCKHLHPTPIQQIQFIAEGPRKSYMAIDGDDLLINRSFGYDIRRYSLTNFSLVQSPRTYIENENICVTTIRLNSNKILALAISIGKQQMIDLVNLNTDQLIHRINFNTGENILYPIDLHNNGQWFAKTCIPCVNISHCLISSNGQVTRLTLFPNQDNFIRSLCTSPDSRWLLVSRQHALELYQPCIS
;
A
#
# COMPACT_ATOMS: atom_id res chain seq x y z
N MET A 1 25.25 -3.73 -4.68
CA MET A 1 23.95 -3.03 -4.74
C MET A 1 23.92 -2.37 -6.10
N GLU A 2 23.33 -3.02 -7.11
CA GLU A 2 23.23 -2.45 -8.46
C GLU A 2 22.05 -1.48 -8.46
N THR A 3 22.33 -0.19 -8.56
CA THR A 3 21.32 0.83 -8.82
C THR A 3 20.90 0.72 -10.29
N MET A 4 19.70 0.19 -10.53
CA MET A 4 19.09 0.22 -11.86
C MET A 4 18.64 1.66 -12.13
N ASN A 5 19.44 2.39 -12.91
CA ASN A 5 18.99 3.66 -13.50
C ASN A 5 17.84 3.34 -14.46
N ILE A 6 16.61 3.63 -14.03
CA ILE A 6 15.42 3.58 -14.90
C ILE A 6 15.49 4.82 -15.79
N GLU A 7 16.42 4.83 -16.75
CA GLU A 7 16.38 5.78 -17.85
C GLU A 7 15.15 5.46 -18.72
N THR A 8 14.44 6.53 -19.07
CA THR A 8 13.09 6.68 -19.62
C THR A 8 12.75 5.93 -20.93
N ASN A 9 13.53 4.93 -21.36
CA ASN A 9 13.43 4.36 -22.72
C ASN A 9 12.91 2.91 -22.82
N ILE A 10 12.40 2.27 -21.76
CA ILE A 10 12.08 0.81 -21.80
C ILE A 10 10.61 0.47 -21.51
N LEU A 11 9.76 1.41 -21.12
CA LEU A 11 8.33 1.11 -21.02
C LEU A 11 7.68 1.25 -22.41
N PRO A 12 7.04 0.20 -22.97
CA PRO A 12 6.31 0.32 -24.23
C PRO A 12 5.30 1.47 -24.15
N MET A 13 5.05 2.13 -25.29
CA MET A 13 4.29 3.39 -25.43
C MET A 13 2.90 3.44 -24.76
N ASN A 14 2.36 2.30 -24.29
CA ASN A 14 1.07 2.20 -23.61
C ASN A 14 1.11 2.22 -22.07
N CYS A 15 2.27 2.23 -21.42
CA CYS A 15 2.33 2.28 -19.94
C CYS A 15 2.25 3.70 -19.36
N LYS A 16 1.62 4.66 -20.05
CA LYS A 16 1.54 6.06 -19.60
C LYS A 16 0.63 6.25 -18.39
N ASP A 17 -0.10 5.22 -17.99
CA ASP A 17 -1.13 5.24 -16.96
C ASP A 17 -0.85 4.26 -15.80
N ILE A 18 0.42 3.89 -15.57
CA ILE A 18 0.82 3.09 -14.41
C ILE A 18 0.30 3.74 -13.13
N GLN A 19 -0.56 3.00 -12.41
CA GLN A 19 -1.17 3.40 -11.14
C GLN A 19 -0.30 2.95 -9.95
N GLU A 20 0.23 1.72 -10.01
CA GLU A 20 1.06 1.15 -8.95
C GLU A 20 2.07 0.13 -9.50
N ILE A 21 3.20 0.01 -8.82
CA ILE A 21 4.26 -0.96 -9.12
C ILE A 21 4.54 -1.75 -7.84
N ALA A 22 4.58 -3.07 -7.92
CA ALA A 22 4.95 -3.90 -6.78
C ALA A 22 5.89 -5.03 -7.19
N TRP A 23 6.78 -5.42 -6.29
CA TRP A 23 7.64 -6.58 -6.47
C TRP A 23 6.95 -7.84 -5.95
N SER A 24 6.94 -8.91 -6.75
CA SER A 24 6.52 -10.24 -6.35
C SER A 24 7.74 -11.13 -6.12
N SER A 25 8.00 -11.51 -4.87
CA SER A 25 9.04 -12.50 -4.55
C SER A 25 8.70 -13.89 -5.07
N LYS A 26 7.41 -14.24 -5.11
CA LYS A 26 6.89 -15.51 -5.64
C LYS A 26 7.18 -15.70 -7.13
N LEU A 27 7.00 -14.65 -7.91
CA LEU A 27 7.24 -14.64 -9.36
C LEU A 27 8.64 -14.14 -9.72
N ASN A 28 9.37 -13.59 -8.75
CA ASN A 28 10.67 -12.93 -8.91
C ASN A 28 10.62 -11.81 -9.98
N THR A 29 9.59 -10.97 -9.95
CA THR A 29 9.35 -9.93 -10.97
C THR A 29 8.61 -8.71 -10.43
N PHE A 30 8.69 -7.59 -11.14
CA PHE A 30 7.76 -6.48 -10.94
C PHE A 30 6.43 -6.73 -11.64
N LEU A 31 5.35 -6.45 -10.91
CA LEU A 31 4.01 -6.28 -11.43
C LEU A 31 3.71 -4.79 -11.58
N LEU A 32 3.10 -4.43 -12.70
CA LEU A 32 2.71 -3.06 -13.05
C LEU A 32 1.19 -3.04 -13.21
N LEU A 33 0.51 -2.26 -12.39
CA LEU A 33 -0.94 -2.07 -12.49
C LEU A 33 -1.22 -0.79 -13.27
N THR A 34 -1.98 -0.89 -14.36
CA THR A 34 -2.50 0.26 -15.12
C THR A 34 -4.00 0.42 -14.89
N THR A 35 -4.63 1.39 -15.57
CA THR A 35 -6.09 1.57 -15.52
C THR A 35 -6.81 0.31 -15.98
N ASP A 36 -6.31 -0.31 -17.04
CA ASP A 36 -7.04 -1.34 -17.78
C ASP A 36 -6.42 -2.74 -17.69
N GLU A 37 -5.16 -2.86 -17.28
CA GLU A 37 -4.41 -4.13 -17.34
C GLU A 37 -3.44 -4.29 -16.17
N LEU A 38 -3.03 -5.54 -15.94
CA LEU A 38 -1.96 -5.90 -15.02
C LEU A 38 -0.87 -6.55 -15.87
N TYR A 39 0.35 -6.04 -15.73
CA TYR A 39 1.49 -6.54 -16.46
C TYR A 39 2.50 -7.16 -15.52
N GLN A 40 3.22 -8.15 -16.03
CA GLN A 40 4.42 -8.71 -15.43
C GLN A 40 5.64 -8.32 -16.26
N THR A 41 6.71 -7.89 -15.60
CA THR A 41 8.01 -7.64 -16.25
C THR A 41 8.84 -8.93 -16.37
N GLY A 42 9.85 -8.94 -17.23
CA GLY A 42 10.88 -9.97 -17.20
C GLY A 42 11.92 -9.66 -16.12
N CYS A 43 12.48 -10.69 -15.47
CA CYS A 43 13.52 -10.53 -14.43
C CYS A 43 14.75 -9.74 -14.89
N LYS A 44 14.96 -9.60 -16.22
CA LYS A 44 16.13 -8.95 -16.85
C LYS A 44 15.77 -7.80 -17.79
N HIS A 45 14.50 -7.67 -18.17
CA HIS A 45 14.03 -6.65 -19.12
C HIS A 45 12.67 -6.12 -18.69
N LEU A 46 12.53 -4.79 -18.66
CA LEU A 46 11.28 -4.08 -18.39
C LEU A 46 10.32 -4.13 -19.60
N HIS A 47 10.20 -5.28 -20.27
CA HIS A 47 9.18 -5.51 -21.29
C HIS A 47 7.95 -6.12 -20.60
N PRO A 48 6.95 -5.31 -20.20
CA PRO A 48 5.74 -5.80 -19.57
C PRO A 48 4.95 -6.68 -20.52
N THR A 49 4.50 -7.83 -20.03
CA THR A 49 3.54 -8.72 -20.71
C THR A 49 2.22 -8.71 -19.94
N PRO A 50 1.08 -8.48 -20.60
CA PRO A 50 -0.23 -8.51 -19.94
C PRO A 50 -0.53 -9.88 -19.33
N ILE A 51 -1.08 -9.90 -18.12
CA ILE A 51 -1.63 -11.09 -17.48
C ILE A 51 -3.08 -11.24 -17.93
N GLN A 52 -3.29 -12.02 -18.99
CA GLN A 52 -4.60 -12.16 -19.65
C GLN A 52 -5.70 -12.74 -18.75
N GLN A 53 -5.32 -13.47 -17.70
CA GLN A 53 -6.24 -14.04 -16.71
C GLN A 53 -6.93 -12.96 -15.85
N ILE A 54 -6.34 -11.76 -15.78
CA ILE A 54 -6.86 -10.63 -15.02
C ILE A 54 -7.21 -9.52 -16.02
N GLN A 55 -8.41 -9.61 -16.58
CA GLN A 55 -8.98 -8.54 -17.39
C GLN A 55 -9.86 -7.63 -16.52
N PHE A 56 -9.69 -6.33 -16.71
CA PHE A 56 -10.46 -5.32 -16.01
C PHE A 56 -11.53 -4.75 -16.94
N ILE A 57 -12.71 -4.50 -16.40
CA ILE A 57 -13.73 -3.71 -17.09
C ILE A 57 -13.33 -2.25 -16.85
N ALA A 58 -13.10 -1.49 -17.92
CA ALA A 58 -12.70 -0.09 -17.83
C ALA A 58 -13.82 0.76 -17.19
N GLU A 59 -13.71 1.01 -15.89
CA GLU A 59 -14.61 1.89 -15.14
C GLU A 59 -14.01 3.29 -14.95
N GLY A 60 -13.68 3.95 -16.06
CA GLY A 60 -13.21 5.35 -16.07
C GLY A 60 -11.90 5.61 -15.30
N PRO A 61 -11.49 6.89 -15.15
CA PRO A 61 -10.24 7.25 -14.48
C PRO A 61 -10.39 7.09 -12.97
N ARG A 62 -10.11 5.90 -12.44
CA ARG A 62 -10.15 5.62 -11.00
C ARG A 62 -8.82 5.09 -10.52
N LYS A 63 -8.30 5.72 -9.46
CA LYS A 63 -7.05 5.30 -8.82
C LYS A 63 -7.24 3.90 -8.24
N SER A 64 -6.34 3.01 -8.63
CA SER A 64 -6.36 1.60 -8.24
C SER A 64 -5.17 1.31 -7.35
N TYR A 65 -5.33 0.34 -6.45
CA TYR A 65 -4.28 -0.04 -5.52
C TYR A 65 -3.98 -1.54 -5.58
N MET A 66 -2.75 -1.92 -5.28
CA MET A 66 -2.25 -3.28 -5.31
C MET A 66 -1.48 -3.59 -4.01
N ALA A 67 -1.68 -4.79 -3.47
CA ALA A 67 -0.88 -5.34 -2.38
C ALA A 67 -0.49 -6.79 -2.68
N ILE A 68 0.75 -7.16 -2.35
CA ILE A 68 1.29 -8.51 -2.61
C ILE A 68 1.91 -9.05 -1.33
N ASP A 69 1.59 -10.30 -0.99
CA ASP A 69 2.31 -11.05 0.03
C ASP A 69 2.26 -12.57 -0.26
N GLY A 70 3.43 -13.17 -0.43
CA GLY A 70 3.56 -14.57 -0.80
C GLY A 70 2.85 -14.88 -2.12
N ASP A 71 1.84 -15.75 -2.08
CA ASP A 71 1.02 -16.10 -3.23
C ASP A 71 -0.21 -15.19 -3.42
N ASP A 72 -0.45 -14.23 -2.53
CA ASP A 72 -1.63 -13.37 -2.60
C ASP A 72 -1.34 -12.07 -3.33
N LEU A 73 -2.22 -11.74 -4.27
CA LEU A 73 -2.31 -10.46 -4.96
C LEU A 73 -3.68 -9.85 -4.68
N LEU A 74 -3.73 -8.72 -3.99
CA LEU A 74 -4.95 -7.94 -3.85
C LEU A 74 -4.92 -6.74 -4.77
N ILE A 75 -6.05 -6.51 -5.45
CA ILE A 75 -6.27 -5.33 -6.28
C ILE A 75 -7.54 -4.65 -5.80
N ASN A 76 -7.44 -3.39 -5.41
CA ASN A 76 -8.58 -2.54 -5.11
C ASN A 76 -8.89 -1.68 -6.35
N ARG A 77 -10.05 -1.92 -6.95
CA ARG A 77 -10.58 -1.10 -8.03
C ARG A 77 -11.75 -0.25 -7.51
N SER A 78 -11.97 0.88 -8.19
CA SER A 78 -13.16 1.70 -8.01
C SER A 78 -13.39 2.29 -6.62
N PHE A 79 -12.49 3.19 -6.17
CA PHE A 79 -12.68 3.92 -4.89
C PHE A 79 -13.09 3.02 -3.71
N GLY A 80 -12.63 1.76 -3.67
CA GLY A 80 -12.68 0.97 -2.44
C GLY A 80 -13.84 0.03 -2.21
N TYR A 81 -14.72 -0.20 -3.18
CA TYR A 81 -15.78 -1.19 -3.00
C TYR A 81 -15.47 -2.55 -3.64
N ASP A 82 -14.46 -2.66 -4.52
CA ASP A 82 -14.10 -3.92 -5.18
C ASP A 82 -12.64 -4.29 -4.95
N ILE A 83 -12.37 -4.91 -3.78
CA ILE A 83 -11.08 -5.52 -3.48
C ILE A 83 -11.12 -6.98 -3.93
N ARG A 84 -10.34 -7.34 -4.93
CA ARG A 84 -10.22 -8.70 -5.45
C ARG A 84 -8.91 -9.34 -5.05
N ARG A 85 -8.96 -10.57 -4.56
CA ARG A 85 -7.78 -11.38 -4.22
C ARG A 85 -7.55 -12.45 -5.28
N TYR A 86 -6.35 -12.48 -5.82
CA TYR A 86 -5.88 -13.47 -6.78
C TYR A 86 -4.74 -14.29 -6.20
N SER A 87 -4.65 -15.55 -6.60
CA SER A 87 -3.44 -16.36 -6.39
C SER A 87 -2.43 -16.03 -7.48
N LEU A 88 -1.19 -15.71 -7.13
CA LEU A 88 -0.11 -15.46 -8.10
C LEU A 88 0.35 -16.74 -8.80
N THR A 89 0.12 -17.91 -8.23
CA THR A 89 0.51 -19.20 -8.83
C THR A 89 -0.21 -19.44 -10.15
N ASN A 90 -1.46 -18.99 -10.30
CA ASN A 90 -2.27 -19.22 -11.49
C ASN A 90 -3.11 -18.01 -11.94
N PHE A 91 -3.00 -16.88 -11.24
CA PHE A 91 -3.81 -15.67 -11.43
C PHE A 91 -5.33 -15.92 -11.34
N SER A 92 -5.75 -16.97 -10.63
CA SER A 92 -7.16 -17.25 -10.38
C SER A 92 -7.70 -16.40 -9.24
N LEU A 93 -8.95 -15.95 -9.36
CA LEU A 93 -9.67 -15.26 -8.30
C LEU A 93 -9.92 -16.24 -7.14
N VAL A 94 -9.44 -15.90 -5.94
CA VAL A 94 -9.61 -16.71 -4.73
C VAL A 94 -10.89 -16.29 -3.99
N GLN A 95 -10.93 -15.05 -3.50
CA GLN A 95 -12.05 -14.48 -2.75
C GLN A 95 -11.87 -12.96 -2.55
N SER A 96 -12.89 -12.16 -2.83
CA SER A 96 -12.89 -10.74 -2.42
C SER A 96 -13.22 -10.62 -0.92
N PRO A 97 -12.47 -9.83 -0.13
CA PRO A 97 -12.89 -9.50 1.23
C PRO A 97 -14.26 -8.82 1.20
N ARG A 98 -15.25 -9.37 1.92
CA ARG A 98 -16.65 -8.89 1.92
C ARG A 98 -16.91 -7.84 2.98
N THR A 99 -15.87 -7.37 3.66
CA THR A 99 -15.99 -6.45 4.80
C THR A 99 -16.71 -5.14 4.43
N TYR A 100 -16.69 -4.73 3.17
CA TYR A 100 -17.49 -3.61 2.66
C TYR A 100 -18.39 -4.11 1.53
N ILE A 101 -19.66 -4.32 1.87
CA ILE A 101 -20.73 -4.40 0.87
C ILE A 101 -20.88 -3.01 0.24
N GLU A 102 -21.16 -2.96 -1.06
CA GLU A 102 -21.29 -1.74 -1.87
C GLU A 102 -21.89 -0.56 -1.10
N ASN A 103 -21.08 0.47 -0.84
CA ASN A 103 -21.52 1.71 -0.23
C ASN A 103 -20.78 2.89 -0.88
N GLU A 104 -21.53 3.70 -1.61
CA GLU A 104 -21.04 4.87 -2.34
C GLU A 104 -20.35 5.91 -1.45
N ASN A 105 -20.59 5.88 -0.14
CA ASN A 105 -19.97 6.80 0.81
C ASN A 105 -18.61 6.31 1.32
N ILE A 106 -18.23 5.06 1.01
CA ILE A 106 -16.96 4.46 1.44
C ILE A 106 -15.96 4.62 0.32
N CYS A 107 -14.82 5.24 0.66
CA CYS A 107 -13.68 5.40 -0.22
C CYS A 107 -12.46 4.73 0.41
N VAL A 108 -12.02 3.58 -0.12
CA VAL A 108 -10.74 2.97 0.29
C VAL A 108 -9.63 3.64 -0.50
N THR A 109 -8.77 4.36 0.21
CA THR A 109 -7.67 5.14 -0.36
C THR A 109 -6.35 4.37 -0.35
N THR A 110 -6.26 3.22 0.31
CA THR A 110 -5.05 2.38 0.33
C THR A 110 -5.36 0.97 0.79
N ILE A 111 -4.65 -0.01 0.23
CA ILE A 111 -4.58 -1.38 0.75
C ILE A 111 -3.13 -1.78 1.02
N ARG A 112 -2.88 -2.45 2.16
CA ARG A 112 -1.59 -3.10 2.48
C ARG A 112 -1.82 -4.45 3.11
N LEU A 113 -0.99 -5.42 2.76
CA LEU A 113 -1.08 -6.79 3.28
C LEU A 113 0.23 -7.17 3.94
N ASN A 114 0.17 -7.80 5.11
CA ASN A 114 1.32 -8.41 5.76
C ASN A 114 1.35 -9.94 5.63
N SER A 115 2.48 -10.53 6.03
CA SER A 115 2.71 -11.98 6.00
C SER A 115 1.75 -12.81 6.86
N ASN A 116 1.13 -12.19 7.88
CA ASN A 116 0.10 -12.80 8.72
C ASN A 116 -1.29 -12.75 8.07
N LYS A 117 -1.39 -12.35 6.80
CA LYS A 117 -2.64 -12.19 6.06
C LYS A 117 -3.60 -11.17 6.66
N ILE A 118 -3.04 -10.15 7.33
CA ILE A 118 -3.83 -9.02 7.82
C ILE A 118 -3.76 -7.90 6.78
N LEU A 119 -4.93 -7.57 6.24
CA LEU A 119 -5.17 -6.49 5.30
C LEU A 119 -5.47 -5.20 6.06
N ALA A 120 -4.62 -4.20 5.92
CA ALA A 120 -4.86 -2.85 6.40
C ALA A 120 -5.48 -2.01 5.28
N LEU A 121 -6.58 -1.33 5.61
CA LEU A 121 -7.37 -0.51 4.70
C LEU A 121 -7.42 0.91 5.23
N ALA A 122 -6.97 1.88 4.44
CA ALA A 122 -7.23 3.28 4.72
C ALA A 122 -8.58 3.64 4.11
N ILE A 123 -9.51 4.13 4.93
CA ILE A 123 -10.90 4.32 4.53
C ILE A 123 -11.34 5.74 4.87
N SER A 124 -12.03 6.37 3.93
CA SER A 124 -12.75 7.61 4.12
C SER A 124 -14.25 7.34 4.00
N ILE A 125 -15.04 7.72 5.01
CA ILE A 125 -16.50 7.67 4.99
C ILE A 125 -17.02 9.09 5.23
N GLY A 126 -17.48 9.73 4.17
CA GLY A 126 -17.79 11.16 4.20
C GLY A 126 -16.57 12.00 4.61
N LYS A 127 -16.63 12.66 5.77
CA LYS A 127 -15.52 13.47 6.34
C LYS A 127 -14.66 12.71 7.36
N GLN A 128 -15.01 11.47 7.69
CA GLN A 128 -14.28 10.67 8.66
C GLN A 128 -13.25 9.80 7.95
N GLN A 129 -12.05 9.71 8.52
CA GLN A 129 -11.03 8.78 8.07
C GLN A 129 -10.72 7.76 9.16
N MET A 130 -10.47 6.52 8.76
CA MET A 130 -10.20 5.40 9.65
C MET A 130 -9.29 4.38 8.98
N ILE A 131 -8.73 3.49 9.79
CA ILE A 131 -8.01 2.31 9.32
C ILE A 131 -8.69 1.07 9.83
N ASP A 132 -9.07 0.18 8.92
CA ASP A 132 -9.59 -1.12 9.27
C ASP A 132 -8.53 -2.20 9.03
N LEU A 133 -8.36 -3.09 10.00
CA LEU A 133 -7.51 -4.27 9.92
C LEU A 133 -8.41 -5.49 9.75
N VAL A 134 -8.28 -6.18 8.63
CA VAL A 134 -9.12 -7.33 8.26
C VAL A 134 -8.26 -8.58 8.18
N ASN A 135 -8.70 -9.67 8.82
CA ASN A 135 -8.06 -10.96 8.65
C ASN A 135 -8.54 -11.58 7.33
N LEU A 136 -7.67 -11.74 6.34
CA LEU A 136 -8.04 -12.27 5.03
C LEU A 136 -8.40 -13.77 5.03
N ASN A 137 -7.99 -14.52 6.04
CA ASN A 137 -8.33 -15.94 6.13
C ASN A 137 -9.76 -16.14 6.64
N THR A 138 -10.24 -15.24 7.49
CA THR A 138 -11.60 -15.32 8.07
C THR A 138 -12.55 -14.27 7.53
N ASP A 139 -12.06 -13.29 6.77
CA ASP A 139 -12.79 -12.11 6.29
C ASP A 139 -13.45 -11.31 7.43
N GLN A 140 -12.80 -11.32 8.61
CA GLN A 140 -13.29 -10.63 9.81
C GLN A 140 -12.52 -9.35 10.03
N LEU A 141 -13.26 -8.27 10.33
CA LEU A 141 -12.70 -7.06 10.90
C LEU A 141 -12.08 -7.38 12.26
N ILE A 142 -10.76 -7.24 12.36
CA ILE A 142 -10.01 -7.41 13.61
C ILE A 142 -10.14 -6.14 14.44
N HIS A 143 -9.82 -4.98 13.83
CA HIS A 143 -9.85 -3.69 14.49
C HIS A 143 -10.25 -2.56 13.53
N ARG A 144 -10.99 -1.59 14.07
CA ARG A 144 -11.23 -0.28 13.45
C ARG A 144 -10.53 0.79 14.27
N ILE A 145 -9.63 1.51 13.63
CA ILE A 145 -8.87 2.62 14.21
C ILE A 145 -9.51 3.90 13.72
N ASN A 146 -10.19 4.58 14.64
CA ASN A 146 -10.79 5.88 14.36
C ASN A 146 -9.77 6.98 14.64
N PHE A 147 -9.67 7.93 13.73
CA PHE A 147 -8.92 9.16 13.96
C PHE A 147 -9.82 10.26 14.53
N ASN A 148 -9.22 11.24 15.20
CA ASN A 148 -9.97 12.34 15.78
C ASN A 148 -10.69 13.14 14.69
N THR A 149 -11.78 13.83 15.04
CA THR A 149 -12.49 14.68 14.08
C THR A 149 -11.54 15.74 13.51
N GLY A 150 -11.43 15.77 12.18
CA GLY A 150 -10.50 16.66 11.47
C GLY A 150 -9.10 16.09 11.26
N GLU A 151 -8.74 14.98 11.90
CA GLU A 151 -7.52 14.24 11.59
C GLU A 151 -7.70 13.43 10.30
N ASN A 152 -6.82 13.65 9.34
CA ASN A 152 -6.81 13.02 8.02
C ASN A 152 -5.56 12.16 7.85
N ILE A 153 -5.69 11.03 7.19
CA ILE A 153 -4.58 10.21 6.71
C ILE A 153 -4.02 10.92 5.46
N LEU A 154 -2.78 11.40 5.55
CA LEU A 154 -2.10 12.10 4.44
C LEU A 154 -1.37 11.16 3.51
N TYR A 155 -0.81 10.09 4.07
CA TYR A 155 -0.05 9.12 3.29
C TYR A 155 -0.72 7.75 3.41
N PRO A 156 -0.81 7.00 2.30
CA PRO A 156 -1.22 5.60 2.34
C PRO A 156 -0.50 4.87 3.46
N ILE A 157 -1.21 3.97 4.12
CA ILE A 157 -0.59 3.05 5.08
C ILE A 157 0.58 2.36 4.37
N ASP A 158 1.72 2.24 5.03
CA ASP A 158 2.83 1.43 4.54
C ASP A 158 3.07 0.24 5.46
N LEU A 159 3.50 -0.88 4.89
CA LEU A 159 3.88 -2.03 5.69
C LEU A 159 5.33 -1.84 6.16
N HIS A 160 5.50 -1.90 7.47
CA HIS A 160 6.79 -1.82 8.12
C HIS A 160 7.19 -3.20 8.68
N ASN A 161 8.44 -3.30 9.14
CA ASN A 161 8.94 -4.53 9.74
C ASN A 161 8.06 -5.05 10.88
N ASN A 162 8.10 -6.38 11.06
CA ASN A 162 7.34 -7.11 12.09
C ASN A 162 5.82 -7.02 11.94
N GLY A 163 5.32 -6.72 10.74
CA GLY A 163 3.89 -6.65 10.47
C GLY A 163 3.20 -5.44 11.08
N GLN A 164 3.96 -4.42 11.46
CA GLN A 164 3.43 -3.12 11.86
C GLN A 164 3.13 -2.29 10.61
N TRP A 165 2.12 -1.45 10.70
CA TRP A 165 1.79 -0.50 9.65
C TRP A 165 2.14 0.91 10.08
N PHE A 166 2.68 1.68 9.15
CA PHE A 166 2.97 3.08 9.35
C PHE A 166 1.90 3.93 8.66
N ALA A 167 1.33 4.90 9.37
CA ALA A 167 0.42 5.86 8.79
C ALA A 167 0.86 7.29 9.14
N LYS A 168 0.83 8.17 8.14
CA LYS A 168 1.01 9.61 8.32
C LYS A 168 -0.36 10.27 8.42
N THR A 169 -0.59 10.97 9.52
CA THR A 169 -1.83 11.70 9.77
C THR A 169 -1.58 13.20 9.87
N CYS A 170 -2.63 13.99 9.75
CA CYS A 170 -2.59 15.43 9.84
C CYS A 170 -3.90 15.96 10.38
N ILE A 171 -3.79 16.85 11.36
CA ILE A 171 -4.89 17.74 11.70
C ILE A 171 -4.61 19.06 10.98
N PRO A 172 -5.45 19.48 10.02
CA PRO A 172 -5.26 20.72 9.27
C PRO A 172 -5.00 21.89 10.21
N CYS A 173 -4.01 22.71 9.87
CA CYS A 173 -3.62 23.90 10.64
C CYS A 173 -3.07 23.64 12.05
N VAL A 174 -2.99 22.39 12.50
CA VAL A 174 -2.45 22.04 13.82
C VAL A 174 -1.07 21.42 13.67
N ASN A 175 -0.99 20.19 13.17
CA ASN A 175 0.28 19.47 13.00
C ASN A 175 0.12 18.22 12.13
N ILE A 176 1.22 17.79 11.53
CA ILE A 176 1.40 16.45 10.98
C ILE A 176 1.84 15.52 12.12
N SER A 177 1.35 14.28 12.09
CA SER A 177 1.69 13.24 13.04
C SER A 177 1.95 11.93 12.31
N HIS A 178 2.66 11.04 12.98
CA HIS A 178 2.98 9.72 12.48
C HIS A 178 2.52 8.69 13.49
N CYS A 179 2.04 7.53 13.04
CA CYS A 179 1.71 6.44 13.94
C CYS A 179 2.14 5.08 13.39
N LEU A 180 2.55 4.21 14.32
CA LEU A 180 2.66 2.77 14.08
C LEU A 180 1.39 2.10 14.58
N ILE A 181 0.89 1.18 13.79
CA ILE A 181 -0.28 0.39 14.05
C ILE A 181 0.17 -1.06 14.06
N SER A 182 -0.01 -1.77 15.16
CA SER A 182 0.33 -3.19 15.21
C SER A 182 -0.84 -4.07 14.76
N SER A 183 -0.57 -5.35 14.50
CA SER A 183 -1.56 -6.36 14.09
C SER A 183 -2.76 -6.51 15.03
N ASN A 184 -2.61 -6.13 16.30
CA ASN A 184 -3.69 -6.14 17.31
C ASN A 184 -4.39 -4.78 17.46
N GLY A 185 -4.21 -3.87 16.50
CA GLY A 185 -4.85 -2.56 16.50
C GLY A 185 -4.26 -1.53 17.47
N GLN A 186 -3.23 -1.87 18.25
CA GLN A 186 -2.56 -0.89 19.09
C GLN A 186 -1.90 0.19 18.24
N VAL A 187 -2.22 1.45 18.52
CA VAL A 187 -1.67 2.63 17.85
C VAL A 187 -0.62 3.28 18.75
N THR A 188 0.60 3.40 18.24
CA THR A 188 1.69 4.15 18.86
C THR A 188 1.95 5.41 18.06
N ARG A 189 1.59 6.58 18.60
CA ARG A 189 1.90 7.86 17.96
C ARG A 189 3.39 8.16 18.12
N LEU A 190 4.04 8.48 17.03
CA LEU A 190 5.46 8.75 16.96
C LEU A 190 5.71 10.27 16.91
N THR A 191 6.72 10.69 17.64
CA THR A 191 7.30 12.04 17.51
C THR A 191 8.59 11.90 16.70
N LEU A 192 8.48 11.91 15.39
CA LEU A 192 9.61 11.72 14.48
C LEU A 192 10.25 13.08 14.19
N PHE A 193 11.11 13.51 15.11
CA PHE A 193 11.88 14.75 15.04
C PHE A 193 11.05 16.02 15.28
N PRO A 194 11.23 16.71 16.44
CA PRO A 194 10.53 17.96 16.70
C PRO A 194 10.84 18.98 15.60
N ASN A 195 9.79 19.59 15.04
CA ASN A 195 9.79 20.64 14.01
C ASN A 195 10.11 20.23 12.55
N GLN A 196 10.23 18.93 12.22
CA GLN A 196 10.49 18.49 10.83
C GLN A 196 9.59 17.37 10.29
N ASP A 197 8.61 16.92 11.08
CA ASP A 197 7.65 15.87 10.72
C ASP A 197 6.92 16.14 9.37
N ASN A 198 6.74 17.41 9.01
CA ASN A 198 5.96 17.79 7.83
C ASN A 198 6.53 17.22 6.52
N PHE A 199 7.84 16.99 6.46
CA PHE A 199 8.54 16.65 5.21
C PHE A 199 8.72 15.16 4.96
N ILE A 200 8.48 14.29 5.94
CA ILE A 200 8.62 12.83 5.76
C ILE A 200 7.54 12.34 4.79
N ARG A 201 7.95 11.76 3.66
CA ARG A 201 7.07 11.24 2.60
C ARG A 201 6.86 9.74 2.73
N SER A 202 7.91 9.01 3.07
CA SER A 202 7.84 7.58 3.37
C SER A 202 8.98 7.21 4.30
N LEU A 203 8.86 6.04 4.93
CA LEU A 203 9.94 5.44 5.69
C LEU A 203 9.93 3.94 5.48
N CYS A 204 11.12 3.36 5.49
CA CYS A 204 11.31 1.92 5.34
C CYS A 204 12.43 1.50 6.29
N THR A 205 12.25 0.38 6.98
CA THR A 205 13.34 -0.25 7.72
C THR A 205 13.91 -1.42 6.95
N SER A 206 15.22 -1.63 7.05
CA SER A 206 15.83 -2.86 6.54
C SER A 206 15.21 -4.07 7.25
N PRO A 207 15.07 -5.26 6.64
CA PRO A 207 14.38 -6.40 7.26
C PRO A 207 14.91 -6.81 8.65
N ASP A 208 16.18 -6.55 8.94
CA ASP A 208 16.84 -6.78 10.22
C ASP A 208 16.71 -5.60 11.21
N SER A 209 15.93 -4.58 10.86
CA SER A 209 15.65 -3.35 11.61
C SER A 209 16.89 -2.51 11.98
N ARG A 210 18.05 -2.77 11.36
CA ARG A 210 19.31 -2.05 11.62
C ARG A 210 19.43 -0.71 10.89
N TRP A 211 18.60 -0.49 9.89
CA TRP A 211 18.62 0.73 9.09
C TRP A 211 17.20 1.26 8.95
N LEU A 212 17.06 2.58 9.05
CA LEU A 212 15.84 3.32 8.77
C LEU A 212 16.13 4.27 7.61
N LEU A 213 15.52 4.01 6.47
CA LEU A 213 15.49 4.91 5.33
C LEU A 213 14.29 5.85 5.49
N VAL A 214 14.54 7.15 5.47
CA VAL A 214 13.52 8.19 5.52
C VAL A 214 13.57 8.97 4.23
N SER A 215 12.49 8.92 3.45
CA SER A 215 12.32 9.80 2.30
C SER A 215 11.66 11.09 2.78
N ARG A 216 12.27 12.22 2.46
CA ARG A 216 11.73 13.56 2.64
C ARG A 216 11.47 14.21 1.29
N GLN A 217 10.75 15.33 1.30
CA GLN A 217 10.43 16.09 0.08
C GLN A 217 11.64 16.38 -0.84
N HIS A 218 12.83 16.58 -0.28
CA HIS A 218 14.05 16.92 -1.04
C HIS A 218 15.29 16.12 -0.61
N ALA A 219 15.12 15.04 0.16
CA ALA A 219 16.24 14.27 0.67
C ALA A 219 15.84 12.81 0.87
N LEU A 220 16.82 11.92 0.72
CA LEU A 220 16.71 10.53 1.15
C LEU A 220 17.77 10.32 2.23
N GLU A 221 17.33 10.06 3.44
CA GLU A 221 18.20 9.97 4.62
C GLU A 221 18.24 8.52 5.10
N LEU A 222 19.44 8.02 5.37
CA LEU A 222 19.65 6.70 5.93
C LEU A 222 20.14 6.85 7.37
N TYR A 223 19.36 6.37 8.31
CA TYR A 223 19.66 6.35 9.72
C TYR A 223 20.04 4.93 10.14
N GLN A 224 21.06 4.81 10.98
CA GLN A 224 21.31 3.60 11.76
C GLN A 224 20.76 3.86 13.17
N PRO A 225 19.68 3.18 13.62
CA PRO A 225 19.20 3.33 14.98
C PRO A 225 20.35 2.98 15.93
N CYS A 226 20.69 3.89 16.84
CA CYS A 226 21.64 3.57 17.90
C CYS A 226 21.01 2.47 18.77
N ILE A 227 21.60 1.27 18.74
CA ILE A 227 21.23 0.20 19.64
C ILE A 227 21.80 0.60 21.01
N SER A 228 20.98 1.19 21.87
CA SER A 228 21.29 1.38 23.29
C SER A 228 20.96 0.12 24.06
#